data_AF-A0AA49GGX6-F1
#
_entry.id   AF-A0AA49GGX6-F1
#
_cell.length_a   1.000
_cell.length_b   1.000
_cell.length_c   1.000
_cell.angle_alpha   90.00
_cell.angle_beta   90.00
_cell.angle_gamma   90.00
#
_symmetry.space_group_name_H-M   'P 1'
#
loop_
_entity.id
_entity.type
_entity.pdbx_description
1 polymer ?
#
loop_
_entity_poly.entity_id
_entity_poly.type
_entity_poly.pdbx_seq_one_letter_code
_entity_poly.pdbx_strand_id
1 'polypeptide(L)'
;MCEPVSEPDGMNNFLSILDIAFKVAAIFIAGFNAYFAVKIFRLKSEKDENEKERDRKIQLLKTLVLDHSLIHFHTFFETLEESLHELQKPNLTDDQKEIIDEKNATYFIGLRSKFYDSLLAVDETLYEEIKNDADNLQSHLTDTIFDGGVNLSHLPKYDELISQKLTTAKTNILKKLFDYRG
;
A
#
# COMPACT_ATOMS: atom_id res chain seq x y z
N MET A 1 5.17 85.47 -44.79
CA MET A 1 4.26 84.87 -43.80
C MET A 1 4.20 83.39 -44.07
N CYS A 2 4.15 82.58 -43.00
CA CYS A 2 4.17 81.12 -42.90
C CYS A 2 5.50 80.60 -42.35
N GLU A 3 5.60 80.61 -41.02
CA GLU A 3 6.55 79.85 -40.22
C GLU A 3 6.36 78.33 -40.48
N PRO A 4 7.44 77.54 -40.51
CA PRO A 4 7.30 76.09 -40.48
C PRO A 4 6.94 75.67 -39.04
N VAL A 5 5.75 75.06 -38.91
CA VAL A 5 5.33 74.37 -37.67
C VAL A 5 6.28 73.20 -37.46
N SER A 6 7.19 73.33 -36.49
CA SER A 6 8.01 72.23 -36.00
C SER A 6 7.12 71.23 -35.28
N GLU A 7 6.91 70.05 -35.88
CA GLU A 7 6.33 68.89 -35.20
C GLU A 7 7.18 68.55 -33.95
N PRO A 8 6.55 68.14 -32.83
CA PRO A 8 7.29 68.00 -31.58
C PRO A 8 8.12 66.71 -31.62
N ASP A 9 9.44 66.85 -31.79
CA ASP A 9 10.44 65.77 -31.67
C ASP A 9 10.27 64.90 -30.41
N GLY A 10 9.64 65.45 -29.36
CA GLY A 10 9.29 64.72 -28.14
C GLY A 10 8.25 63.60 -28.33
N MET A 11 7.30 63.76 -29.25
CA MET A 11 6.20 62.79 -29.45
C MET A 11 6.68 61.55 -30.21
N ASN A 12 7.56 61.71 -31.19
CA ASN A 12 8.19 60.61 -31.93
C ASN A 12 9.15 59.78 -31.05
N ASN A 13 9.89 60.44 -30.15
CA ASN A 13 10.77 59.76 -29.19
C ASN A 13 9.97 58.98 -28.13
N PHE A 14 8.87 59.55 -27.62
CA PHE A 14 8.01 58.86 -26.66
C PHE A 14 7.34 57.62 -27.25
N LEU A 15 6.81 57.70 -28.48
CA LEU A 15 6.25 56.56 -29.21
C LEU A 15 7.30 55.45 -29.44
N SER A 16 8.54 55.83 -29.75
CA SER A 16 9.64 54.88 -29.96
C SER A 16 10.05 54.14 -28.68
N ILE A 17 10.14 54.85 -27.54
CA ILE A 17 10.45 54.26 -26.23
C ILE A 17 9.33 53.30 -25.80
N LEU A 18 8.08 53.70 -26.02
CA LEU A 18 6.92 52.89 -25.71
C LEU A 18 6.90 51.59 -26.54
N ASP A 19 7.20 51.65 -27.83
CA ASP A 19 7.28 50.48 -28.71
C ASP A 19 8.40 49.52 -28.30
N ILE A 20 9.57 50.04 -27.92
CA ILE A 20 10.67 49.23 -27.36
C ILE A 20 10.23 48.55 -26.06
N ALA A 21 9.57 49.28 -25.16
CA ALA A 21 9.08 48.73 -23.89
C ALA A 21 8.05 47.61 -24.12
N PHE A 22 7.12 47.78 -25.06
CA PHE A 22 6.15 46.74 -25.42
C PHE A 22 6.81 45.51 -26.02
N LYS A 23 7.80 45.67 -26.91
CA LYS A 23 8.54 44.55 -27.49
C LYS A 23 9.33 43.77 -26.44
N VAL A 24 9.98 44.48 -25.52
CA VAL A 24 10.71 43.87 -24.40
C VAL A 24 9.75 43.11 -23.48
N ALA A 25 8.60 43.70 -23.13
CA ALA A 25 7.57 43.04 -22.35
C ALA A 25 7.03 41.78 -23.05
N ALA A 26 6.81 41.83 -24.36
CA ALA A 26 6.35 40.68 -25.15
C ALA A 26 7.38 39.52 -25.14
N ILE A 27 8.67 39.82 -25.23
CA ILE A 27 9.75 38.83 -25.12
C ILE A 27 9.75 38.18 -23.75
N PHE A 28 9.61 38.98 -22.67
CA PHE A 28 9.53 38.45 -21.31
C PHE A 28 8.30 37.57 -21.12
N ILE A 29 7.12 37.99 -21.58
CA ILE A 29 5.88 37.21 -21.49
C ILE A 29 6.03 35.88 -22.25
N ALA A 30 6.58 35.90 -23.46
CA ALA A 30 6.85 34.70 -24.23
C ALA A 30 7.82 33.76 -23.51
N GLY A 31 8.88 34.30 -22.89
CA GLY A 31 9.84 33.54 -22.09
C GLY A 31 9.20 32.90 -20.85
N PHE A 32 8.38 33.64 -20.09
CA PHE A 32 7.65 33.10 -18.94
C PHE A 32 6.63 32.05 -19.36
N ASN A 33 5.88 32.27 -20.44
CA ASN A 33 4.92 31.29 -20.95
C ASN A 33 5.62 30.00 -21.39
N ALA A 34 6.75 30.10 -22.09
CA ALA A 34 7.54 28.93 -22.46
C ALA A 34 8.09 28.19 -21.24
N TYR A 35 8.62 28.93 -20.25
CA TYR A 35 9.11 28.35 -19.00
C TYR A 35 7.99 27.64 -18.22
N PHE A 36 6.83 28.27 -18.05
CA PHE A 36 5.68 27.66 -17.37
C PHE A 36 5.17 26.45 -18.13
N ALA A 37 5.09 26.49 -19.46
CA ALA A 37 4.68 25.35 -20.27
C ALA A 37 5.61 24.15 -20.07
N VAL A 38 6.94 24.35 -20.10
CA VAL A 38 7.91 23.28 -19.86
C VAL A 38 7.81 22.74 -18.44
N LYS A 39 7.69 23.62 -17.43
CA LYS A 39 7.59 23.21 -16.03
C LYS A 39 6.31 22.42 -15.75
N ILE A 40 5.16 22.88 -16.26
CA ILE A 40 3.88 22.19 -16.14
C ILE A 40 3.94 20.84 -16.85
N PHE A 41 4.54 20.78 -18.04
CA PHE A 41 4.66 19.52 -18.78
C PHE A 41 5.51 18.49 -18.02
N ARG A 42 6.64 18.87 -17.44
CA ARG A 42 7.47 17.97 -16.63
C ARG A 42 6.74 17.48 -15.38
N LEU A 43 6.15 18.39 -14.61
CA LEU A 43 5.38 18.04 -13.41
C LEU A 43 4.18 17.13 -13.74
N LYS A 44 3.51 17.39 -14.87
CA LYS A 44 2.41 16.56 -15.34
C LYS A 44 2.89 15.18 -15.77
N SER A 45 4.02 15.09 -16.49
CA SER A 45 4.62 13.82 -16.91
C SER A 45 4.98 12.94 -15.71
N GLU A 46 5.65 13.51 -14.70
CA GLU A 46 6.00 12.80 -13.46
C GLU A 46 4.75 12.32 -12.71
N LYS A 47 3.73 13.18 -12.62
CA LYS A 47 2.46 12.82 -11.98
C LYS A 47 1.75 11.70 -12.75
N ASP A 48 1.69 11.78 -14.07
CA ASP A 48 1.04 10.78 -14.94
C ASP A 48 1.77 9.43 -14.89
N GLU A 49 3.10 9.42 -14.77
CA GLU A 49 3.90 8.20 -14.58
C GLU A 49 3.62 7.54 -13.23
N ASN A 50 3.61 8.31 -12.15
CA ASN A 50 3.29 7.81 -10.81
C ASN A 50 1.86 7.25 -10.73
N GLU A 51 0.88 7.93 -11.36
CA GLU A 51 -0.50 7.44 -11.42
C GLU A 51 -0.59 6.11 -12.19
N LYS A 52 0.14 5.97 -13.31
CA LYS A 52 0.20 4.71 -14.07
C LYS A 52 0.85 3.59 -13.29
N GLU A 53 1.93 3.85 -12.57
CA GLU A 53 2.60 2.85 -11.73
C GLU A 53 1.69 2.36 -10.62
N ARG A 54 1.00 3.30 -9.96
CA ARG A 54 -0.01 3.01 -8.94
C ARG A 54 -1.14 2.14 -9.48
N ASP A 55 -1.69 2.50 -10.63
CA ASP A 55 -2.75 1.73 -11.29
C ASP A 55 -2.26 0.32 -11.69
N ARG A 56 -1.01 0.20 -12.18
CA ARG A 56 -0.39 -1.09 -12.47
C ARG A 56 -0.27 -1.95 -11.22
N LYS A 57 0.22 -1.40 -10.11
CA LYS A 57 0.33 -2.10 -8.82
C LYS A 57 -1.04 -2.57 -8.32
N ILE A 58 -2.07 -1.73 -8.41
CA ILE A 58 -3.45 -2.11 -8.06
C ILE A 58 -3.98 -3.23 -8.95
N GLN A 59 -3.72 -3.17 -10.27
CA GLN A 59 -4.11 -4.24 -11.20
C GLN A 59 -3.37 -5.54 -10.88
N LEU A 60 -2.06 -5.49 -10.61
CA LEU A 60 -1.27 -6.67 -10.22
C LEU A 60 -1.80 -7.27 -8.92
N LEU A 61 -2.13 -6.46 -7.90
CA LEU A 61 -2.75 -6.95 -6.68
C LEU A 61 -4.08 -7.67 -6.97
N LYS A 62 -4.94 -7.09 -7.82
CA LYS A 62 -6.20 -7.74 -8.21
C LYS A 62 -5.96 -9.08 -8.91
N THR A 63 -5.12 -9.09 -9.94
CA THR A 63 -4.96 -10.27 -10.79
C THR A 63 -4.13 -11.37 -10.14
N LEU A 64 -3.01 -11.03 -9.48
CA LEU A 64 -2.12 -12.03 -8.89
C LEU A 64 -2.63 -12.51 -7.53
N VAL A 65 -3.06 -11.56 -6.69
CA VAL A 65 -3.32 -11.87 -5.29
C VAL A 65 -4.80 -12.17 -5.06
N LEU A 66 -5.69 -11.27 -5.47
CA LEU A 66 -7.12 -11.43 -5.17
C LEU A 66 -7.77 -12.55 -6.00
N ASP A 67 -7.45 -12.68 -7.29
CA ASP A 67 -8.09 -13.69 -8.14
C ASP A 67 -7.51 -15.10 -7.97
N HIS A 68 -6.19 -15.23 -7.78
CA HIS A 68 -5.53 -16.55 -7.76
C HIS A 68 -5.15 -17.02 -6.36
N SER A 69 -4.68 -16.13 -5.49
CA SER A 69 -4.08 -16.53 -4.20
C SER A 69 -5.04 -16.43 -3.01
N LEU A 70 -6.15 -15.68 -3.13
CA LEU A 70 -7.10 -15.46 -2.04
C LEU A 70 -7.78 -16.76 -1.59
N ILE A 71 -7.96 -17.72 -2.50
CA ILE A 71 -8.43 -19.07 -2.14
C ILE A 71 -7.48 -19.73 -1.13
N HIS A 72 -6.17 -19.63 -1.34
CA HIS A 72 -5.17 -20.19 -0.42
C HIS A 72 -5.17 -19.47 0.93
N PHE A 73 -5.42 -18.16 0.94
CA PHE A 73 -5.62 -17.40 2.17
C PHE A 73 -6.83 -17.90 2.96
N HIS A 74 -7.98 -18.07 2.31
CA HIS A 74 -9.19 -18.56 2.98
C HIS A 74 -9.02 -19.99 3.48
N THR A 75 -8.49 -20.88 2.63
CA THR A 75 -8.20 -22.27 3.02
C THR A 75 -7.22 -22.34 4.19
N PHE A 76 -6.18 -21.50 4.22
CA PHE A 76 -5.25 -21.44 5.36
C PHE A 76 -5.99 -21.17 6.68
N PHE A 77 -6.84 -20.14 6.74
CA PHE A 77 -7.55 -19.78 7.97
C PHE A 77 -8.53 -20.87 8.40
N GLU A 78 -9.22 -21.51 7.45
CA GLU A 78 -10.11 -22.65 7.73
C GLU A 78 -9.33 -23.84 8.29
N THR A 79 -8.23 -24.25 7.63
CA THR A 79 -7.42 -25.39 8.09
C THR A 79 -6.72 -25.13 9.42
N LEU A 80 -6.31 -23.88 9.66
CA LEU A 80 -5.70 -23.47 10.92
C LEU A 80 -6.73 -23.50 12.06
N GLU A 81 -7.95 -23.00 11.82
CA GLU A 81 -9.04 -23.06 12.79
C GLU A 81 -9.40 -24.49 13.18
N GLU A 82 -9.52 -25.39 12.20
CA GLU A 82 -9.79 -26.82 12.42
C GLU A 82 -8.70 -27.48 13.27
N SER A 83 -7.42 -27.15 13.02
CA SER A 83 -6.28 -27.67 13.78
C SER A 83 -6.26 -27.13 15.21
N LEU A 84 -6.53 -25.84 15.39
CA LEU A 84 -6.57 -25.19 16.70
C LEU A 84 -7.75 -25.68 17.55
N HIS A 85 -8.85 -26.11 16.94
CA HIS A 85 -9.98 -26.70 17.66
C HIS A 85 -9.58 -27.95 18.46
N GLU A 86 -8.50 -28.65 18.06
CA GLU A 86 -7.95 -29.77 18.80
C GLU A 86 -7.43 -29.36 20.19
N LEU A 87 -7.06 -28.08 20.40
CA LEU A 87 -6.58 -27.53 21.67
C LEU A 87 -7.69 -27.43 22.74
N GLN A 88 -8.96 -27.56 22.34
CA GLN A 88 -10.07 -27.61 23.28
C GLN A 88 -10.15 -28.95 24.03
N LYS A 89 -9.42 -29.98 23.58
CA LYS A 89 -9.39 -31.28 24.26
C LYS A 89 -8.81 -31.11 25.67
N PRO A 90 -9.48 -31.61 26.72
CA PRO A 90 -8.95 -31.52 28.08
C PRO A 90 -7.71 -32.39 28.24
N ASN A 91 -6.76 -31.94 29.08
CA ASN A 91 -5.54 -32.68 29.46
C ASN A 91 -4.64 -33.08 28.28
N LEU A 92 -4.46 -32.19 27.31
CA LEU A 92 -3.42 -32.35 26.28
C LEU A 92 -2.03 -32.45 26.92
N THR A 93 -1.25 -33.44 26.50
CA THR A 93 0.16 -33.55 26.87
C THR A 93 1.00 -32.55 26.07
N ASP A 94 2.20 -32.22 26.56
CA ASP A 94 3.11 -31.32 25.85
C ASP A 94 3.49 -31.88 24.45
N ASP A 95 3.70 -33.20 24.34
CA ASP A 95 3.92 -33.86 23.03
C ASP A 95 2.75 -33.65 22.05
N GLN A 96 1.50 -33.66 22.54
CA GLN A 96 0.33 -33.43 21.68
C GLN A 96 0.22 -31.96 21.25
N LYS A 97 0.60 -31.04 22.14
CA LYS A 97 0.67 -29.61 21.83
C LYS A 97 1.75 -29.31 20.80
N GLU A 98 2.91 -29.94 20.92
CA GLU A 98 4.01 -29.84 19.96
C GLU A 98 3.59 -30.31 18.57
N ILE A 99 2.91 -31.45 18.46
CA ILE A 99 2.36 -31.94 17.17
C ILE A 99 1.39 -30.93 16.55
N ILE A 100 0.54 -30.29 17.36
CA ILE A 100 -0.41 -29.26 16.87
C ILE A 100 0.36 -28.01 16.42
N ASP A 101 1.35 -27.56 17.18
CA ASP A 101 2.18 -26.39 16.85
C ASP A 101 2.99 -26.61 15.55
N GLU A 102 3.64 -27.77 15.39
CA GLU A 102 4.37 -28.13 14.16
C GLU A 102 3.45 -28.18 12.93
N LYS A 103 2.24 -28.73 13.09
CA LYS A 103 1.21 -28.75 12.05
C LYS A 103 0.79 -27.33 11.68
N ASN A 104 0.58 -26.47 12.67
CA ASN A 104 0.24 -25.06 12.45
C ASN A 104 1.39 -24.31 11.74
N ALA A 105 2.64 -24.51 12.16
CA ALA A 105 3.82 -23.93 11.52
C ALA A 105 3.89 -24.32 10.03
N THR A 106 3.53 -25.56 9.68
CA THR A 106 3.43 -26.01 8.28
C THR A 106 2.38 -25.22 7.50
N TYR A 107 1.24 -24.88 8.12
CA TYR A 107 0.24 -24.02 7.48
C TYR A 107 0.75 -22.60 7.26
N PHE A 108 1.52 -22.01 8.17
CA PHE A 108 2.14 -20.70 7.98
C PHE A 108 3.17 -20.69 6.84
N ILE A 109 3.96 -21.77 6.69
CA ILE A 109 4.85 -21.96 5.53
C ILE A 109 4.03 -22.03 4.22
N GLY A 110 2.88 -22.71 4.26
CA GLY A 110 1.94 -22.75 3.15
C GLY A 110 1.38 -21.38 2.79
N LEU A 111 0.95 -20.60 3.79
CA LEU A 111 0.49 -19.23 3.62
C LEU A 111 1.58 -18.36 2.99
N ARG A 112 2.81 -18.46 3.48
CA ARG A 112 3.96 -17.74 2.91
C ARG A 112 4.11 -17.98 1.42
N SER A 113 4.38 -19.23 1.07
CA SER A 113 4.77 -19.62 -0.28
C SER A 113 3.65 -19.47 -1.30
N LYS A 114 2.38 -19.68 -0.89
CA LYS A 114 1.22 -19.68 -1.79
C LYS A 114 0.46 -18.35 -1.81
N PHE A 115 0.68 -17.48 -0.83
CA PHE A 115 -0.03 -16.22 -0.70
C PHE A 115 0.93 -15.05 -0.67
N TYR A 116 1.54 -14.76 0.48
CA TYR A 116 2.16 -13.46 0.67
C TYR A 116 3.51 -13.30 -0.04
N ASP A 117 4.26 -14.37 -0.38
CA ASP A 117 5.47 -14.24 -1.22
C ASP A 117 5.15 -13.64 -2.60
N SER A 118 3.93 -13.83 -3.13
CA SER A 118 3.50 -13.20 -4.39
C SER A 118 3.35 -11.68 -4.28
N LEU A 119 3.19 -11.13 -3.07
CA LEU A 119 3.09 -9.70 -2.83
C LEU A 119 4.42 -8.98 -3.08
N LEU A 120 5.57 -9.67 -3.01
CA LEU A 120 6.86 -9.09 -3.37
C LEU A 120 6.90 -8.56 -4.81
N ALA A 121 6.13 -9.18 -5.71
CA ALA A 121 6.00 -8.72 -7.09
C ALA A 121 5.10 -7.47 -7.23
N VAL A 122 4.33 -7.13 -6.20
CA VAL A 122 3.41 -6.00 -6.16
C VAL A 122 4.03 -4.84 -5.40
N ASP A 123 4.40 -5.07 -4.13
CA ASP A 123 4.93 -4.07 -3.21
C ASP A 123 5.59 -4.71 -1.98
N GLU A 124 6.83 -4.31 -1.70
CA GLU A 124 7.64 -4.83 -0.59
C GLU A 124 7.11 -4.38 0.79
N THR A 125 6.51 -3.19 0.86
CA THR A 125 5.93 -2.69 2.13
C THR A 125 4.69 -3.49 2.49
N LEU A 126 3.79 -3.71 1.52
CA LEU A 126 2.61 -4.55 1.71
C LEU A 126 2.98 -5.99 2.10
N TYR A 127 4.03 -6.54 1.48
CA TYR A 127 4.59 -7.84 1.85
C TYR A 127 5.01 -7.86 3.33
N GLU A 128 5.87 -6.93 3.76
CA GLU A 128 6.36 -6.90 5.14
C GLU A 128 5.24 -6.68 6.16
N GLU A 129 4.25 -5.84 5.85
CA GLU A 129 3.10 -5.61 6.72
C GLU A 129 2.26 -6.87 6.93
N ILE A 130 2.06 -7.69 5.89
CA ILE A 130 1.28 -8.93 5.97
C ILE A 130 2.11 -10.04 6.62
N LYS A 131 3.40 -10.14 6.30
CA LYS A 131 4.34 -11.03 6.95
C LYS A 131 4.38 -10.80 8.46
N ASN A 132 4.49 -9.54 8.89
CA ASN A 132 4.47 -9.19 10.31
C ASN A 132 3.16 -9.59 11.01
N ASP A 133 1.99 -9.44 10.36
CA ASP A 133 0.72 -9.90 10.94
C ASP A 133 0.68 -11.44 11.09
N ALA A 134 1.20 -12.17 10.09
CA ALA A 134 1.28 -13.63 10.13
C ALA A 134 2.25 -14.11 11.22
N ASP A 135 3.45 -13.53 11.30
CA ASP A 135 4.47 -13.87 12.31
C ASP A 135 3.99 -13.57 13.73
N ASN A 136 3.30 -12.43 13.92
CA ASN A 136 2.68 -12.07 15.20
C ASN A 136 1.57 -13.05 15.60
N LEU A 137 0.75 -13.51 14.64
CA LEU A 137 -0.26 -14.52 14.89
C LEU A 137 0.39 -15.85 15.27
N GLN A 138 1.39 -16.31 14.51
CA GLN A 138 2.08 -17.56 14.78
C GLN A 138 2.73 -17.55 16.16
N SER A 139 3.48 -16.50 16.49
CA SER A 139 4.13 -16.35 17.80
C SER A 139 3.11 -16.37 18.93
N HIS A 140 2.01 -15.62 18.79
CA HIS A 140 0.93 -15.60 19.78
C HIS A 140 0.31 -16.98 19.98
N LEU A 141 0.08 -17.74 18.91
CA LEU A 141 -0.49 -19.08 19.00
C LEU A 141 0.47 -20.03 19.72
N THR A 142 1.75 -20.05 19.34
CA THR A 142 2.77 -20.88 19.99
C THR A 142 2.88 -20.53 21.48
N ASP A 143 3.00 -19.25 21.83
CA ASP A 143 3.06 -18.81 23.23
C ASP A 143 1.81 -19.24 24.02
N THR A 144 0.63 -19.10 23.42
CA THR A 144 -0.65 -19.47 24.04
C THR A 144 -0.81 -20.98 24.24
N ILE A 145 -0.31 -21.80 23.30
CA ILE A 145 -0.39 -23.26 23.38
C ILE A 145 0.43 -23.79 24.56
N PHE A 146 1.62 -23.21 24.78
CA PHE A 146 2.56 -23.64 25.80
C PHE A 146 2.45 -22.87 27.13
N ASP A 147 1.56 -21.88 27.23
CA ASP A 147 1.28 -21.19 28.49
C ASP A 147 0.56 -22.12 29.49
N GLY A 148 1.29 -22.58 30.50
CA GLY A 148 0.76 -23.42 31.58
C GLY A 148 -0.28 -22.73 32.48
N GLY A 149 -0.41 -21.41 32.40
CA GLY A 149 -1.44 -20.62 33.09
C GLY A 149 -2.77 -20.55 32.32
N VAL A 150 -2.81 -20.98 31.06
CA VAL A 150 -3.99 -20.87 30.19
C VAL A 150 -4.65 -22.23 30.03
N ASN A 151 -5.96 -22.28 30.31
CA ASN A 151 -6.77 -23.45 30.02
C ASN A 151 -7.56 -23.28 28.72
N LEU A 152 -7.04 -23.79 27.61
CA LEU A 152 -7.67 -23.75 26.29
C LEU A 152 -8.88 -24.68 26.13
N SER A 153 -9.09 -25.61 27.06
CA SER A 153 -10.36 -26.38 27.12
C SER A 153 -11.53 -25.56 27.64
N HIS A 154 -11.27 -24.42 28.28
CA HIS A 154 -12.30 -23.49 28.73
C HIS A 154 -12.70 -22.57 27.58
N LEU A 155 -13.92 -22.77 27.05
CA LEU A 155 -14.42 -22.10 25.85
C LEU A 155 -14.25 -20.56 25.85
N PRO A 156 -14.55 -19.82 26.94
CA PRO A 156 -14.29 -18.38 26.98
C PRO A 156 -12.82 -17.99 26.78
N LYS A 157 -11.87 -18.78 27.31
CA LYS A 157 -10.44 -18.49 27.13
C LYS A 157 -9.93 -18.90 25.76
N TYR A 158 -10.46 -20.00 25.22
CA TYR A 158 -10.22 -20.36 23.83
C TYR A 158 -10.70 -19.25 22.87
N ASP A 159 -11.93 -18.75 23.07
CA ASP A 159 -12.48 -17.70 22.20
C ASP A 159 -11.64 -16.41 22.25
N GLU A 160 -11.30 -15.96 23.46
CA GLU A 160 -10.50 -14.74 23.68
C GLU A 160 -9.10 -14.85 23.07
N LEU A 161 -8.38 -15.95 23.32
CA LEU A 161 -6.97 -16.07 22.98
C LEU A 161 -6.72 -16.67 21.59
N ILE A 162 -7.65 -17.47 21.07
CA ILE A 162 -7.50 -18.16 19.78
C ILE A 162 -8.46 -17.56 18.75
N SER A 163 -9.79 -17.73 18.92
CA SER A 163 -10.78 -17.38 17.89
C SER A 163 -10.78 -15.88 17.53
N GLN A 164 -10.76 -15.01 18.54
CA GLN A 164 -10.75 -13.56 18.33
C GLN A 164 -9.43 -13.10 17.71
N LYS A 165 -8.30 -13.69 18.13
CA LYS A 165 -6.99 -13.37 17.57
C LYS A 165 -6.90 -13.78 16.10
N LEU A 166 -7.39 -14.98 15.77
CA LEU A 166 -7.45 -15.49 14.41
C LEU A 166 -8.33 -14.61 13.51
N THR A 167 -9.53 -14.26 13.99
CA THR A 167 -10.46 -13.37 13.28
C THR A 167 -9.85 -11.99 13.06
N THR A 168 -9.23 -11.41 14.09
CA THR A 168 -8.58 -10.10 14.01
C THR A 168 -7.45 -10.10 12.99
N ALA A 169 -6.59 -11.12 13.00
CA ALA A 169 -5.50 -11.26 12.02
C ALA A 169 -6.04 -11.39 10.59
N LYS A 170 -7.05 -12.25 10.38
CA LYS A 170 -7.72 -12.42 9.08
C LYS A 170 -8.27 -11.08 8.56
N THR A 171 -9.01 -10.36 9.39
CA THR A 171 -9.60 -9.07 9.03
C THR A 171 -8.55 -8.01 8.77
N ASN A 172 -7.48 -7.94 9.56
CA ASN A 172 -6.40 -6.97 9.38
C ASN A 172 -5.66 -7.19 8.06
N ILE A 173 -5.32 -8.43 7.73
CA ILE A 173 -4.66 -8.76 6.46
C ILE A 173 -5.58 -8.39 5.27
N LEU A 174 -6.86 -8.78 5.32
CA LEU A 174 -7.82 -8.40 4.28
C LEU A 174 -7.95 -6.88 4.15
N LYS A 175 -8.03 -6.17 5.27
CA LYS A 175 -8.11 -4.72 5.27
C LYS A 175 -6.89 -4.09 4.59
N LYS A 176 -5.67 -4.53 4.92
CA LYS A 176 -4.43 -4.04 4.26
C LYS A 176 -4.45 -4.28 2.75
N LEU A 177 -4.95 -5.44 2.31
CA LEU A 177 -5.08 -5.75 0.88
C LEU A 177 -6.10 -4.85 0.18
N PHE A 178 -7.27 -4.63 0.78
CA PHE A 178 -8.32 -3.81 0.16
C PHE A 178 -8.08 -2.30 0.27
N ASP A 179 -7.38 -1.86 1.32
CA ASP A 179 -7.00 -0.46 1.52
C ASP A 179 -5.73 -0.09 0.73
N TYR A 180 -5.07 -1.05 0.09
CA TYR A 180 -3.88 -0.81 -0.72
C TYR A 180 -4.18 0.13 -1.89
N ARG A 181 -3.37 1.19 -2.02
CA ARG A 181 -3.54 2.21 -3.05
C ARG A 181 -2.38 2.34 -4.02
N GLY A 182 -1.37 1.47 -3.99
CA GLY A 182 -0.21 1.51 -4.89
C GLY A 182 0.91 2.45 -4.47
#